data_AF-A0A6N6RND8-F1
#
_entry.id   AF-A0A6N6RND8-F1
#
_cell.length_a   1.000
_cell.length_b   1.000
_cell.length_c   1.000
_cell.angle_alpha   90.00
_cell.angle_beta   90.00
_cell.angle_gamma   90.00
#
_symmetry.space_group_name_H-M   'P 1'
#
loop_
_entity.id
_entity.type
_entity.pdbx_description
1 polymer ?
#
loop_
_entity_poly.entity_id
_entity_poly.type
_entity_poly.pdbx_seq_one_letter_code
_entity_poly.pdbx_strand_id
1 'polypeptide(L)'
;MSSSIHTFTETGGEGIRKSGEYVFKVAVGPEELERYFRLRHAVFVEEQKIFSGTDVDERDEGAIHIVALKGPDGVMVGGVRCYTTGDDTWYGGRLTAASGYRNGRVGSGLVRFAVET
;
A
#
# COMPACT_ATOMS: atom_id res chain seq x y z
N MET A 1 -0.20 -27.92 6.23
CA MET A 1 -0.13 -26.86 5.22
C MET A 1 -1.53 -26.34 5.01
N SER A 2 -1.93 -25.35 5.80
CA SER A 2 -3.19 -24.63 5.64
C SER A 2 -2.87 -23.22 6.07
N SER A 3 -2.53 -22.37 5.10
CA SER A 3 -2.26 -20.97 5.35
C SER A 3 -3.59 -20.33 5.71
N SER A 4 -3.70 -19.91 6.97
CA SER A 4 -4.80 -19.11 7.49
C SER A 4 -4.85 -17.78 6.75
N ILE A 5 -5.58 -17.75 5.63
CA ILE A 5 -6.15 -16.54 5.06
C ILE A 5 -7.35 -16.24 5.95
N HIS A 6 -7.09 -15.63 7.11
CA HIS A 6 -8.15 -15.10 7.96
C HIS A 6 -8.62 -13.81 7.29
N THR A 7 -9.77 -13.91 6.64
CA THR A 7 -10.84 -12.91 6.61
C THR A 7 -10.41 -11.49 7.02
N PHE A 8 -9.88 -10.74 6.06
CA PHE A 8 -9.61 -9.28 6.10
C PHE A 8 -10.82 -8.44 6.58
N THR A 9 -12.03 -9.01 6.66
CA THR A 9 -13.26 -8.32 7.05
C THR A 9 -13.59 -8.41 8.55
N GLU A 10 -12.93 -9.28 9.34
CA GLU A 10 -13.24 -9.45 10.77
C GLU A 10 -12.24 -8.76 11.72
N THR A 11 -11.10 -8.30 11.21
CA THR A 11 -10.16 -7.46 11.97
C THR A 11 -9.92 -6.17 11.20
N GLY A 12 -10.71 -5.14 11.52
CA GLY A 12 -10.46 -3.79 11.02
C GLY A 12 -9.06 -3.30 11.41
N GLY A 13 -8.09 -3.45 10.51
CA GLY A 13 -7.09 -2.43 10.19
C GLY A 13 -6.25 -1.82 11.31
N GLU A 14 -5.87 -2.54 12.37
CA GLU A 14 -4.92 -2.05 13.40
C GLU A 14 -3.50 -2.65 13.28
N GLY A 15 -3.16 -3.24 12.14
CA GLY A 15 -1.82 -3.74 11.89
C GLY A 15 -0.81 -2.60 11.71
N ILE A 16 0.12 -2.45 12.65
CA ILE A 16 1.36 -1.67 12.44
C ILE A 16 2.53 -2.65 12.49
N ARG A 17 3.33 -2.67 11.42
CA ARG A 17 4.56 -3.46 11.35
C ARG A 17 5.77 -2.54 11.25
N LYS A 18 6.79 -2.77 12.07
CA LYS A 18 8.07 -2.03 12.01
C LYS A 18 9.18 -2.90 11.44
N SER A 19 10.07 -2.32 10.65
CA SER A 19 11.27 -3.00 10.16
C SER A 19 12.37 -1.99 9.89
N GLY A 20 13.40 -1.96 10.75
CA GLY A 20 14.43 -0.92 10.72
C GLY A 20 13.82 0.47 10.88
N GLU A 21 14.12 1.36 9.94
CA GLU A 21 13.61 2.74 9.91
C GLU A 21 12.21 2.89 9.28
N TYR A 22 11.59 1.77 8.89
CA TYR A 22 10.31 1.77 8.18
C TYR A 22 9.16 1.30 9.07
N VAL A 23 8.00 1.93 8.90
CA VAL A 23 6.72 1.56 9.49
C VAL A 23 5.75 1.26 8.36
N PHE A 24 5.09 0.11 8.42
CA PHE A 24 4.07 -0.33 7.47
C PHE A 24 2.73 -0.37 8.20
N LYS A 25 1.69 0.23 7.61
CA LYS A 25 0.35 0.29 8.19
C LYS A 25 -0.72 0.47 7.11
N VAL A 26 -1.96 0.21 7.47
CA VAL A 26 -3.13 0.59 6.66
C VAL A 26 -3.37 2.09 6.77
N ALA A 27 -3.61 2.76 5.65
CA ALA A 27 -4.06 4.15 5.58
C ALA A 27 -5.58 4.20 5.81
N VAL A 28 -6.00 4.94 6.84
CA VAL A 28 -7.42 5.00 7.26
C VAL A 28 -7.97 6.42 7.20
N GLY A 29 -7.13 7.44 7.38
CA GLY A 29 -7.53 8.84 7.39
C GLY A 29 -7.49 9.49 6.01
N PRO A 30 -8.32 10.53 5.75
CA PRO A 30 -8.37 11.22 4.46
C PRO A 30 -7.02 11.82 4.06
N GLU A 31 -6.26 12.35 5.02
CA GLU A 31 -4.93 12.91 4.78
C GLU A 31 -3.91 11.81 4.36
N GLU A 32 -3.99 10.63 4.97
CA GLU A 32 -3.10 9.51 4.61
C GLU A 32 -3.43 8.97 3.23
N LEU A 33 -4.72 8.84 2.91
CA LEU A 33 -5.19 8.44 1.59
C LEU A 33 -4.78 9.46 0.53
N GLU A 34 -4.93 10.75 0.81
CA GLU A 34 -4.48 11.81 -0.09
C GLU A 34 -2.97 11.72 -0.37
N ARG A 35 -2.15 11.54 0.68
CA ARG A 35 -0.70 11.35 0.53
C ARG A 35 -0.37 10.10 -0.29
N TYR A 36 -1.11 9.02 -0.09
CA TYR A 36 -0.96 7.79 -0.86
C TYR A 36 -1.28 7.97 -2.34
N PHE A 37 -2.38 8.64 -2.69
CA PHE A 37 -2.72 8.94 -4.08
C PHE A 37 -1.74 9.92 -4.72
N ARG A 38 -1.26 10.93 -3.98
CA ARG A 38 -0.20 11.83 -4.47
C ARG A 38 1.09 11.08 -4.77
N LEU A 39 1.49 10.13 -3.91
CA LEU A 39 2.68 9.30 -4.15
C LEU A 39 2.52 8.47 -5.44
N ARG A 40 1.35 7.85 -5.63
CA ARG A 40 1.04 7.08 -6.85
C ARG A 40 1.06 7.95 -8.10
N HIS A 41 0.45 9.13 -8.05
CA HIS A 41 0.48 10.08 -9.16
C HIS A 41 1.90 10.49 -9.53
N ALA A 42 2.71 10.88 -8.54
CA ALA A 42 4.10 11.27 -8.76
C ALA A 42 4.93 10.15 -9.42
N VAL A 43 4.72 8.90 -9.00
CA VAL A 43 5.48 7.77 -9.55
C VAL A 43 4.93 7.28 -10.89
N PHE A 44 3.63 7.00 -10.98
CA PHE A 44 3.06 6.34 -12.16
C PHE A 44 2.70 7.29 -13.30
N VAL A 45 2.27 8.52 -12.97
CA VAL A 45 1.85 9.52 -13.97
C VAL A 45 3.05 10.39 -14.34
N GLU A 46 3.67 11.05 -13.36
CA GLU A 46 4.70 12.06 -13.64
C GLU A 46 6.04 11.42 -14.03
N GLU A 47 6.54 10.49 -13.21
CA GLU A 47 7.86 9.88 -13.41
C GLU A 47 7.84 8.79 -14.49
N GLN A 48 7.00 7.76 -14.32
CA GLN A 48 7.00 6.58 -15.20
C GLN A 48 6.13 6.75 -16.46
N LYS A 49 5.20 7.72 -16.46
CA LYS A 49 4.31 8.00 -17.60
C LYS A 49 3.51 6.78 -18.08
N ILE A 50 3.15 5.90 -17.15
CA ILE A 50 2.33 4.70 -17.42
C ILE A 50 0.87 5.11 -17.66
N PHE A 51 0.41 6.13 -16.94
CA PHE A 51 -0.95 6.67 -17.06
C PHE A 51 -0.92 8.11 -17.56
N SER A 52 -1.99 8.48 -18.27
CA SER A 52 -2.23 9.85 -18.69
C SER A 52 -3.23 10.51 -17.74
N GLY A 53 -2.78 11.51 -16.98
CA GLY A 53 -3.64 12.32 -16.11
C GLY A 53 -3.90 11.73 -14.72
N THR A 54 -4.32 10.47 -14.61
CA THR A 54 -4.55 9.82 -13.31
C THR A 54 -4.33 8.32 -13.36
N ASP A 55 -3.81 7.75 -12.27
CA ASP A 55 -3.69 6.30 -12.07
C ASP A 55 -4.81 5.72 -11.19
N VAL A 56 -5.70 6.58 -10.66
CA VAL A 56 -6.85 6.23 -9.83
C VAL A 56 -7.94 5.59 -10.67
N ASP A 57 -8.50 4.48 -10.19
CA ASP A 57 -9.57 3.73 -10.85
C ASP A 57 -10.66 3.28 -9.86
N GLU A 58 -11.73 2.68 -10.37
CA GLU A 58 -12.88 2.20 -9.58
C GLU A 58 -12.51 1.20 -8.49
N ARG A 59 -11.35 0.52 -8.61
CA ARG A 59 -10.88 -0.46 -7.61
C ARG A 59 -10.20 0.21 -6.42
N ASP A 60 -10.07 1.54 -6.42
CA ASP A 60 -9.59 2.29 -5.26
C ASP A 60 -10.69 2.48 -4.20
N GLU A 61 -11.96 2.40 -4.60
CA GLU A 61 -13.10 2.40 -3.69
C GLU A 61 -13.21 1.05 -2.97
N GLY A 62 -13.33 1.08 -1.64
CA GLY A 62 -13.42 -0.13 -0.81
C GLY A 62 -12.12 -0.94 -0.70
N ALA A 63 -11.03 -0.50 -1.33
CA ALA A 63 -9.73 -1.16 -1.23
C ALA A 63 -8.99 -0.81 0.06
N ILE A 64 -8.13 -1.74 0.48
CA ILE A 64 -7.19 -1.55 1.58
C ILE A 64 -5.92 -0.94 1.01
N HIS A 65 -5.57 0.25 1.48
CA HIS A 65 -4.37 0.97 1.06
C HIS A 65 -3.31 0.83 2.14
N ILE A 66 -2.23 0.09 1.86
CA ILE A 66 -1.12 -0.11 2.78
C ILE A 66 -0.01 0.86 2.40
N VAL A 67 0.56 1.53 3.39
CA VAL A 67 1.61 2.54 3.21
C VAL A 67 2.89 2.17 3.96
N ALA A 68 4.03 2.57 3.39
CA ALA A 68 5.33 2.50 4.04
C ALA A 68 5.78 3.91 4.40
N LEU A 69 6.04 4.15 5.68
CA LEU A 69 6.53 5.40 6.23
C LEU A 69 8.00 5.22 6.64
N LYS A 70 8.81 6.26 6.48
CA LYS A 70 10.21 6.27 6.93
C LYS A 70 10.46 7.37 7.95
N GLY A 71 11.24 7.01 8.98
CA GLY A 71 11.76 7.96 9.95
C GLY A 71 10.71 8.47 10.94
N PRO A 72 11.12 9.32 11.90
CA PRO A 72 10.25 9.82 12.97
C PRO A 72 9.12 10.73 12.46
N ASP A 73 9.37 11.44 11.36
CA ASP A 73 8.41 12.37 10.76
C ASP A 73 7.33 11.67 9.91
N GLY A 74 7.45 10.35 9.73
CA GLY A 74 6.43 9.55 9.03
C GLY A 74 6.33 9.86 7.54
N VAL A 75 7.45 10.12 6.86
CA VAL A 75 7.46 10.40 5.41
C VAL A 75 6.99 9.17 4.65
N MET A 76 5.94 9.30 3.85
CA MET A 76 5.43 8.21 3.02
C MET A 76 6.34 7.96 1.83
N VAL A 77 6.92 6.76 1.77
CA VAL A 77 7.93 6.36 0.77
C VAL A 77 7.50 5.19 -0.10
N GLY A 78 6.35 4.60 0.18
CA GLY A 78 5.79 3.52 -0.63
C GLY A 78 4.36 3.20 -0.27
N GLY A 79 3.71 2.42 -1.12
CA GLY A 79 2.39 1.90 -0.85
C GLY A 79 1.98 0.76 -1.77
N VAL A 80 0.92 0.06 -1.40
CA VAL A 80 0.30 -1.02 -2.19
C VAL A 80 -1.21 -1.01 -1.93
N ARG A 81 -1.97 -1.31 -2.98
CA ARG A 81 -3.43 -1.49 -2.92
C ARG A 81 -3.75 -2.97 -2.82
N CYS A 82 -4.64 -3.34 -1.91
CA CYS A 82 -5.24 -4.67 -1.83
C CYS A 82 -6.75 -4.55 -2.02
N TYR A 83 -7.30 -5.32 -2.96
CA TYR A 83 -8.75 -5.34 -3.23
C TYR A 83 -9.21 -6.77 -3.54
N THR A 84 -10.50 -7.04 -3.35
CA THR A 84 -11.15 -8.33 -3.67
C THR A 84 -12.19 -8.14 -4.77
N THR A 85 -12.48 -9.20 -5.52
CA THR A 85 -13.57 -9.23 -6.52
C THR A 85 -14.78 -10.06 -6.08
N GLY A 86 -14.80 -10.53 -4.83
CA GLY A 86 -15.93 -11.28 -4.25
C GLY A 86 -15.72 -12.79 -4.11
N ASP A 87 -14.67 -13.36 -4.70
CA ASP A 87 -14.42 -14.82 -4.73
C ASP A 87 -13.35 -15.26 -3.72
N ASP A 88 -13.34 -14.66 -2.52
CA ASP A 88 -12.30 -14.84 -1.47
C ASP A 88 -10.84 -14.63 -1.93
N THR A 89 -10.67 -14.11 -3.15
CA THR A 89 -9.38 -13.88 -3.78
C THR A 89 -8.98 -12.42 -3.66
N TRP A 90 -7.82 -12.20 -3.07
CA TRP A 90 -7.24 -10.88 -2.89
C TRP A 90 -6.19 -10.57 -3.96
N TYR A 91 -6.29 -9.37 -4.52
CA TYR A 91 -5.38 -8.86 -5.53
C TYR A 91 -4.55 -7.71 -4.97
N GLY A 92 -3.22 -7.86 -5.05
CA GLY A 92 -2.27 -6.76 -4.82
C GLY A 92 -2.02 -5.97 -6.10
N GLY A 93 -2.10 -4.64 -6.02
CA GLY A 93 -1.89 -3.75 -7.15
C GLY A 93 -1.23 -2.43 -6.75
N ARG A 94 -0.78 -1.66 -7.74
CA ARG A 94 -0.21 -0.31 -7.54
C ARG A 94 0.94 -0.29 -6.53
N LEU A 95 1.76 -1.35 -6.51
CA LEU A 95 2.96 -1.40 -5.68
C LEU A 95 3.91 -0.26 -6.08
N THR A 96 4.12 0.68 -5.18
CA THR A 96 4.79 1.95 -5.44
C THR A 96 5.90 2.17 -4.42
N ALA A 97 7.04 2.71 -4.88
CA ALA A 97 8.10 3.20 -4.02
C ALA A 97 8.67 4.52 -4.59
N ALA A 98 8.79 5.53 -3.72
CA ALA A 98 9.34 6.84 -4.04
C ALA A 98 10.78 6.73 -4.56
N SER A 99 11.19 7.70 -5.39
CA SER A 99 12.56 7.78 -5.90
C SER A 99 13.57 7.85 -4.74
N GLY A 100 14.60 6.99 -4.79
CA GLY A 100 15.56 6.79 -3.69
C GLY A 100 15.21 5.67 -2.69
N TYR A 101 14.00 5.12 -2.74
CA TYR A 101 13.54 4.04 -1.85
C TYR A 101 13.32 2.69 -2.55
N ARG A 102 13.76 2.59 -3.81
CA ARG A 102 13.72 1.38 -4.65
C ARG A 102 14.89 0.43 -4.36
N ASN A 103 15.18 0.20 -3.09
CA ASN A 103 16.28 -0.65 -2.62
C ASN A 103 15.82 -2.08 -2.25
N GLY A 104 14.60 -2.46 -2.63
CA GLY A 104 13.96 -3.75 -2.32
C GLY A 104 13.34 -3.85 -0.92
N ARG A 105 13.74 -3.02 0.06
CA ARG A 105 13.23 -3.10 1.45
C ARG A 105 11.78 -2.62 1.57
N VAL A 106 11.44 -1.51 0.90
CA VAL A 106 10.08 -0.97 0.91
C VAL A 106 9.12 -1.93 0.22
N GLY A 107 9.45 -2.37 -0.99
CA GLY A 107 8.61 -3.30 -1.75
C GLY A 107 8.37 -4.63 -1.03
N SER A 108 9.44 -5.28 -0.56
CA SER A 108 9.32 -6.54 0.19
C SER A 108 8.55 -6.36 1.51
N GLY A 109 8.75 -5.25 2.22
CA GLY A 109 8.03 -4.95 3.46
C GLY A 109 6.53 -4.74 3.24
N LEU A 110 6.16 -4.04 2.17
CA LEU A 110 4.76 -3.84 1.77
C LEU A 110 4.08 -5.16 1.42
N VAL A 111 4.70 -5.97 0.57
CA VAL A 111 4.15 -7.27 0.16
C VAL A 111 4.01 -8.20 1.37
N ARG A 112 5.03 -8.25 2.23
CA ARG A 112 4.99 -9.08 3.42
C ARG A 112 3.87 -8.66 4.36
N PHE A 113 3.73 -7.36 4.62
CA PHE A 113 2.66 -6.85 5.46
C PHE A 113 1.27 -7.13 4.86
N ALA A 114 1.13 -7.01 3.53
CA ALA A 114 -0.11 -7.31 2.83
C ALA A 114 -0.52 -8.79 2.86
N VAL A 115 0.43 -9.72 3.08
CA VAL A 115 0.15 -11.16 3.21
C VAL A 115 -0.05 -11.58 4.67
N GLU A 116 0.52 -10.83 5.61
CA GLU A 116 0.38 -11.05 7.06
C GLU A 116 -0.86 -10.38 7.66
N THR A 117 -1.47 -9.44 6.94
CA THR A 117 -2.75 -8.79 7.27
C THR A 117 -3.87 -9.59 6.63
#